data_AF-A0A4P5VWG3-F1
#
_entry.id   AF-A0A4P5VWG3-F1
#
_cell.length_a   1.000
_cell.length_b   1.000
_cell.length_c   1.000
_cell.angle_alpha   90.00
_cell.angle_beta   90.00
_cell.angle_gamma   90.00
#
_symmetry.space_group_name_H-M   'P 1'
#
loop_
_entity.id
_entity.type
_entity.pdbx_description
1 polymer ?
#
loop_
_entity_poly.entity_id
_entity_poly.type
_entity_poly.pdbx_seq_one_letter_code
_entity_poly.pdbx_strand_id
1 'polypeptide(L)'
;MVNPPCGGGLRPELDAVIVAEAGATRAGQRVAALARQSGLFLSHFEHTAWLALPEAWEPVNRPDLGEVSGWVGGTRAETKFRHFRIDRMVGSYHPGQRAKWTAHELAHKLVGWAWWPGMSTVELATVARIAEILPVALWYFFDEADRRRCELHAYVDAWGAGFCRDCEAAALTGPREEIDEAVMAAGRRFVERELAAAEAALALGAPCPTPFRSVDLSSDGFAWASAHGPRWRDPGFGSWIERFVPAGHGRWSSAAALIHRVREVTAAVVDGASLSAWAGGTDDWILQDVSARVLQVWANTEGEAAAELELALVSAAANRDVDALVDAYVLATHEWELPAADDVFAVGYWLAKGGLGLRPTDLESAIRSALPRSARHLGKGRAAFAEAFATGDRWQRLPFVRRLSEAVPAIPGPIGALIALEVALADPPPVDLVALTLAGSVDPEGPLRLGRVEVVQAPMGWDRTLGGGALTARGTVAVAVVQGADGAAVAIELSAAAAQTCVTMASGSSEVGNVPVEERAALIAAGVWVAGLAR
;
A
#
# COMPACT_ATOMS: atom_id res chain seq x y z
N MET A 1 -14.77 -14.45 -20.31
CA MET A 1 -14.21 -15.05 -19.09
C MET A 1 -12.88 -15.67 -19.48
N VAL A 2 -11.78 -15.00 -19.15
CA VAL A 2 -10.44 -15.60 -19.26
C VAL A 2 -10.35 -16.56 -18.09
N ASN A 3 -10.14 -17.86 -18.33
CA ASN A 3 -9.90 -18.79 -17.24
C ASN A 3 -8.70 -18.27 -16.44
N PRO A 4 -8.83 -18.02 -15.12
CA PRO A 4 -7.66 -17.72 -14.31
C PRO A 4 -6.65 -18.86 -14.48
N PRO A 5 -5.35 -18.57 -14.57
CA PRO A 5 -4.34 -19.62 -14.71
C PRO A 5 -4.50 -20.61 -13.55
N CYS A 6 -4.89 -21.85 -13.87
CA CYS A 6 -5.22 -22.90 -12.90
C CYS A 6 -3.99 -23.47 -12.16
N GLY A 7 -2.95 -22.67 -11.95
CA GLY A 7 -1.81 -23.02 -11.12
C GLY A 7 -1.87 -22.19 -9.84
N GLY A 8 -2.30 -22.79 -8.74
CA GLY A 8 -2.17 -22.21 -7.41
C GLY A 8 -0.69 -21.96 -7.11
N GLY A 9 -0.26 -20.72 -7.26
CA GLY A 9 1.10 -20.27 -7.03
C GLY A 9 1.11 -18.74 -7.02
N LEU A 10 1.99 -18.15 -6.20
CA LEU A 10 2.21 -16.70 -6.20
C LEU A 10 2.46 -16.25 -7.63
N ARG A 11 1.71 -15.24 -8.09
CA ARG A 11 1.84 -14.76 -9.47
C ARG A 11 3.30 -14.34 -9.72
N PRO A 12 3.90 -14.68 -10.88
CA PRO A 12 5.20 -14.13 -11.29
C PRO A 12 5.27 -12.59 -11.24
N GLU A 13 4.12 -11.94 -11.34
CA GLU A 13 3.92 -10.49 -11.19
C GLU A 13 4.34 -9.97 -9.81
N LEU A 14 4.11 -10.75 -8.74
CA LEU A 14 4.49 -10.39 -7.39
C LEU A 14 6.01 -10.32 -7.23
N ASP A 15 6.70 -11.34 -7.77
CA ASP A 15 8.15 -11.39 -7.82
C ASP A 15 8.72 -10.20 -8.60
N ALA A 16 8.10 -9.83 -9.73
CA ALA A 16 8.54 -8.71 -10.54
C ALA A 16 8.49 -7.37 -9.80
N VAL A 17 7.44 -7.13 -9.00
CA VAL A 17 7.27 -5.90 -8.21
C VAL A 17 8.23 -5.84 -7.06
N ILE A 18 8.38 -6.96 -6.33
CA ILE A 18 9.36 -7.06 -5.27
C ILE A 18 10.75 -6.77 -5.82
N VAL A 19 11.12 -7.37 -6.95
CA VAL A 19 12.42 -7.14 -7.59
C VAL A 19 12.58 -5.69 -8.06
N ALA A 20 11.57 -5.10 -8.69
CA ALA A 20 11.65 -3.73 -9.19
C ALA A 20 11.79 -2.70 -8.05
N GLU A 21 10.97 -2.81 -7.00
CA GLU A 21 10.97 -1.87 -5.89
C GLU A 21 12.16 -2.06 -4.96
N ALA A 22 12.47 -3.31 -4.60
CA ALA A 22 13.64 -3.62 -3.80
C ALA A 22 14.93 -3.31 -4.57
N GLY A 23 14.87 -3.31 -5.91
CA GLY A 23 15.96 -2.94 -6.81
C GLY A 23 16.51 -1.53 -6.61
N ALA A 24 15.76 -0.63 -5.94
CA ALA A 24 16.14 0.76 -5.76
C ALA A 24 17.39 1.00 -4.90
N THR A 25 17.73 0.06 -4.00
CA THR A 25 18.82 0.18 -3.02
C THR A 25 19.49 -1.18 -2.82
N ARG A 26 20.76 -1.21 -2.42
CA ARG A 26 21.43 -2.51 -2.14
C ARG A 26 20.82 -3.22 -0.92
N ALA A 27 20.45 -2.47 0.12
CA ALA A 27 19.80 -3.01 1.31
C ALA A 27 18.43 -3.62 0.95
N GLY A 28 17.62 -2.93 0.14
CA GLY A 28 16.34 -3.42 -0.37
C GLY A 28 16.51 -4.72 -1.16
N GLN A 29 17.44 -4.75 -2.12
CA GLN A 29 17.75 -5.95 -2.90
C GLN A 29 18.09 -7.14 -2.00
N ARG A 30 18.90 -6.91 -0.96
CA ARG A 30 19.29 -7.96 -0.02
C ARG A 30 18.11 -8.45 0.82
N VAL A 31 17.26 -7.55 1.30
CA VAL A 31 16.02 -7.93 2.00
C VAL A 31 15.12 -8.79 1.12
N ALA A 32 14.88 -8.38 -0.13
CA ALA A 32 14.05 -9.15 -1.06
C ALA A 32 14.61 -10.56 -1.32
N ALA A 33 15.93 -10.68 -1.51
CA ALA A 33 16.58 -11.97 -1.71
C ALA A 33 16.43 -12.90 -0.50
N LEU A 34 16.66 -12.37 0.71
CA LEU A 34 16.51 -13.12 1.97
C LEU A 34 15.05 -13.51 2.22
N ALA A 35 14.11 -12.62 1.91
CA ALA A 35 12.68 -12.85 2.05
C ALA A 35 12.21 -13.99 1.13
N ARG A 36 12.63 -13.94 -0.14
CA ARG A 36 12.39 -15.01 -1.11
C ARG A 36 12.94 -16.35 -0.64
N GLN A 37 14.16 -16.37 -0.08
CA GLN A 37 14.76 -17.58 0.47
C GLN A 37 13.91 -18.20 1.59
N SER A 38 13.16 -17.38 2.33
CA SER A 38 12.28 -17.80 3.42
C SER A 38 10.82 -18.00 2.99
N GLY A 39 10.54 -18.01 1.67
CA GLY A 39 9.18 -18.14 1.13
C GLY A 39 8.24 -16.97 1.46
N LEU A 40 8.78 -15.85 1.96
CA LEU A 40 8.01 -14.68 2.37
C LEU A 40 7.57 -13.88 1.15
N PHE A 41 6.36 -13.33 1.24
CA PHE A 41 5.74 -12.60 0.15
C PHE A 41 4.83 -11.50 0.68
N LEU A 42 4.18 -10.76 -0.22
CA LEU A 42 3.31 -9.65 0.11
C LEU A 42 1.84 -9.96 -0.23
N SER A 43 0.94 -9.30 0.47
CA SER A 43 -0.50 -9.24 0.22
C SER A 43 -0.88 -7.84 -0.24
N HIS A 44 -1.74 -7.72 -1.26
CA HIS A 44 -2.20 -6.43 -1.72
C HIS A 44 -3.23 -5.84 -0.74
N PHE A 45 -2.83 -4.74 -0.08
CA PHE A 45 -3.62 -4.05 0.95
C PHE A 45 -5.03 -3.68 0.47
N GLU A 46 -5.12 -3.05 -0.70
CA GLU A 46 -6.40 -2.56 -1.23
C GLU A 46 -7.37 -3.69 -1.63
N HIS A 47 -6.88 -4.89 -1.93
CA HIS A 47 -7.71 -6.05 -2.29
C HIS A 47 -8.08 -6.90 -1.07
N THR A 48 -7.54 -6.57 0.10
CA THR A 48 -7.78 -7.29 1.34
C THR A 48 -9.08 -6.84 2.00
N ALA A 49 -9.89 -7.78 2.50
CA ALA A 49 -11.02 -7.47 3.36
C ALA A 49 -10.58 -7.08 4.77
N TRP A 50 -11.34 -6.17 5.35
CA TRP A 50 -11.24 -5.88 6.77
C TRP A 50 -12.40 -6.53 7.50
N LEU A 51 -12.07 -7.58 8.25
CA LEU A 51 -13.00 -8.24 9.15
C LEU A 51 -13.09 -7.43 10.44
N ALA A 52 -14.30 -7.25 10.95
CA ALA A 52 -14.53 -6.66 12.27
C ALA A 52 -13.78 -7.48 13.34
N LEU A 53 -13.07 -6.79 14.24
CA LEU A 53 -12.43 -7.50 15.34
C LEU A 53 -13.51 -8.07 16.28
N PRO A 54 -13.25 -9.22 16.89
CA PRO A 54 -14.06 -9.69 17.99
C PRO A 54 -14.18 -8.65 19.09
N GLU A 55 -15.33 -8.57 19.73
CA GLU A 55 -15.59 -7.58 20.78
C GLU A 55 -14.53 -7.69 21.90
N ALA A 56 -14.19 -8.92 22.29
CA ALA A 56 -13.14 -9.20 23.27
C ALA A 56 -11.72 -8.78 22.82
N TRP A 57 -11.51 -8.55 21.53
CA TRP A 57 -10.23 -8.17 20.95
C TRP A 57 -10.14 -6.67 20.63
N GLU A 58 -11.24 -5.93 20.65
CA GLU A 58 -11.24 -4.49 20.42
C GLU A 58 -10.41 -3.77 21.50
N PRO A 59 -9.61 -2.76 21.11
CA PRO A 59 -8.75 -2.05 22.05
C PRO A 59 -9.57 -1.19 23.03
N VAL A 60 -9.25 -1.34 24.31
CA VAL A 60 -9.90 -0.58 25.39
C VAL A 60 -9.30 0.82 25.47
N ASN A 61 -10.15 1.85 25.58
CA ASN A 61 -9.77 3.27 25.75
C ASN A 61 -8.90 3.85 24.62
N ARG A 62 -9.14 3.44 23.37
CA ARG A 62 -8.41 3.93 22.19
C ARG A 62 -9.32 4.56 21.12
N PRO A 63 -10.07 5.63 21.45
CA PRO A 63 -10.90 6.32 20.46
C PRO A 63 -10.08 6.96 19.34
N ASP A 64 -8.80 7.22 19.58
CA ASP A 64 -7.82 7.73 18.60
C ASP A 64 -7.56 6.75 17.44
N LEU A 65 -7.81 5.46 17.64
CA LEU A 65 -7.68 4.46 16.57
C LEU A 65 -8.85 4.52 15.57
N GLY A 66 -9.91 5.27 15.90
CA GLY A 66 -11.08 5.48 15.07
C GLY A 66 -11.81 4.20 14.65
N GLU A 67 -12.83 4.39 13.82
CA GLU A 67 -13.40 3.30 13.04
C GLU A 67 -12.53 3.04 11.81
N VAL A 68 -12.63 1.82 11.31
CA VAL A 68 -12.00 1.39 10.08
C VAL A 68 -12.62 2.17 8.91
N SER A 69 -11.94 3.23 8.45
CA SER A 69 -12.49 4.16 7.45
C SER A 69 -12.64 3.51 6.08
N GLY A 70 -13.82 3.62 5.47
CA GLY A 70 -14.05 3.15 4.10
C GLY A 70 -13.25 3.91 3.05
N TRP A 71 -13.48 3.59 1.77
CA TRP A 71 -12.86 4.28 0.65
C TRP A 71 -13.31 5.74 0.54
N VAL A 72 -12.37 6.68 0.52
CA VAL A 72 -12.61 8.13 0.32
C VAL A 72 -11.75 8.62 -0.83
N GLY A 73 -12.37 9.13 -1.90
CA GLY A 73 -11.67 9.62 -3.09
C GLY A 73 -10.77 8.56 -3.74
N GLY A 74 -11.15 7.27 -3.67
CA GLY A 74 -10.31 6.18 -4.17
C GLY A 74 -9.05 5.91 -3.35
N THR A 75 -8.97 6.46 -2.14
CA THR A 75 -7.95 6.13 -1.15
C THR A 75 -8.58 5.35 -0.01
N ARG A 76 -7.89 4.32 0.46
CA ARG A 76 -8.25 3.57 1.66
C ARG A 76 -7.20 3.86 2.72
N ALA A 77 -7.59 4.45 3.83
CA ALA A 77 -6.62 4.81 4.86
C ALA A 77 -6.18 3.56 5.66
N GLU A 78 -4.89 3.29 5.70
CA GLU A 78 -4.34 2.29 6.59
C GLU A 78 -4.22 2.85 8.01
N THR A 79 -4.89 2.21 8.98
CA THR A 79 -4.72 2.53 10.39
C THR A 79 -3.54 1.72 10.93
N LYS A 80 -2.44 2.42 11.27
CA LYS A 80 -1.16 1.83 11.70
C LYS A 80 -1.33 0.73 12.76
N PHE A 81 -2.31 0.81 13.65
CA PHE A 81 -2.46 -0.15 14.75
C PHE A 81 -3.71 -1.04 14.69
N ARG A 82 -4.59 -0.95 13.66
CA ARG A 82 -5.64 -1.96 13.48
C ARG A 82 -5.27 -2.97 12.38
N HIS A 83 -4.59 -2.53 11.32
CA HIS A 83 -4.31 -3.37 10.15
C HIS A 83 -2.91 -3.97 10.15
N PHE A 84 -1.93 -3.25 10.70
CA PHE A 84 -0.57 -3.75 10.81
C PHE A 84 -0.50 -4.86 11.87
N ARG A 85 -0.19 -6.08 11.43
CA ARG A 85 -0.07 -7.26 12.29
C ARG A 85 1.33 -7.84 12.15
N ILE A 86 2.18 -7.57 13.14
CA ILE A 86 3.53 -8.16 13.24
C ILE A 86 3.47 -9.69 13.32
N ASP A 87 2.34 -10.23 13.81
CA ASP A 87 2.06 -11.65 13.97
C ASP A 87 1.74 -12.39 12.65
N ARG A 88 1.81 -11.71 11.50
CA ARG A 88 1.64 -12.33 10.17
C ARG A 88 2.98 -12.40 9.44
N MET A 89 3.23 -13.51 8.75
CA MET A 89 4.42 -13.71 7.91
C MET A 89 4.22 -13.30 6.44
N VAL A 90 3.07 -12.70 6.12
CA VAL A 90 2.79 -12.03 4.85
C VAL A 90 2.92 -10.52 5.06
N GLY A 91 3.75 -9.85 4.25
CA GLY A 91 3.92 -8.38 4.30
C GLY A 91 2.80 -7.64 3.57
N SER A 92 2.59 -6.36 3.89
CA SER A 92 1.58 -5.53 3.25
C SER A 92 2.13 -4.79 2.03
N TYR A 93 1.63 -5.09 0.83
CA TYR A 93 1.85 -4.24 -0.33
C TYR A 93 0.78 -3.14 -0.39
N HIS A 94 1.18 -1.88 -0.19
CA HIS A 94 0.27 -0.73 -0.18
C HIS A 94 0.58 0.25 -1.32
N PRO A 95 -0.17 0.28 -2.44
CA PRO A 95 0.15 1.12 -3.60
C PRO A 95 0.41 2.60 -3.31
N GLY A 96 -0.31 3.18 -2.32
CA GLY A 96 -0.12 4.56 -1.89
C GLY A 96 1.14 4.87 -1.05
N GLN A 97 1.96 3.87 -0.70
CA GLN A 97 3.21 4.06 0.04
C GLN A 97 4.41 4.24 -0.89
N ARG A 98 5.56 4.67 -0.35
CA ARG A 98 6.82 4.80 -1.12
C ARG A 98 7.36 3.43 -1.54
N ALA A 99 8.20 3.37 -2.58
CA ALA A 99 8.75 2.09 -3.07
C ALA A 99 9.53 1.30 -1.99
N LYS A 100 10.18 2.00 -1.06
CA LYS A 100 10.88 1.36 0.09
C LYS A 100 9.96 0.63 1.07
N TRP A 101 8.64 0.81 0.98
CA TRP A 101 7.65 0.11 1.81
C TRP A 101 7.72 -1.41 1.62
N THR A 102 7.96 -1.89 0.40
CA THR A 102 8.10 -3.35 0.16
C THR A 102 9.24 -3.94 0.97
N ALA A 103 10.43 -3.34 0.90
CA ALA A 103 11.57 -3.81 1.67
C ALA A 103 11.34 -3.67 3.18
N HIS A 104 10.71 -2.57 3.63
CA HIS A 104 10.32 -2.38 5.02
C HIS A 104 9.41 -3.50 5.54
N GLU A 105 8.34 -3.83 4.81
CA GLU A 105 7.41 -4.88 5.18
C GLU A 105 8.04 -6.27 5.17
N LEU A 106 8.88 -6.58 4.18
CA LEU A 106 9.62 -7.85 4.16
C LEU A 106 10.65 -7.94 5.28
N ALA A 107 11.26 -6.82 5.69
CA ALA A 107 12.18 -6.77 6.82
C ALA A 107 11.47 -7.14 8.14
N HIS A 108 10.23 -6.68 8.34
CA HIS A 108 9.39 -7.13 9.46
C HIS A 108 9.29 -8.65 9.50
N LYS A 109 9.05 -9.27 8.34
CA LYS A 109 8.89 -10.73 8.24
C LYS A 109 10.20 -11.51 8.38
N LEU A 110 11.33 -10.93 8.00
CA LEU A 110 12.66 -11.54 8.23
C LEU A 110 13.05 -11.56 9.71
N VAL A 111 12.68 -10.50 10.44
CA VAL A 111 12.87 -10.40 11.89
C VAL A 111 11.91 -11.33 12.63
N GLY A 112 10.65 -11.36 12.19
CA GLY A 112 9.57 -12.07 12.86
C GLY A 112 9.12 -11.34 14.11
N TRP A 113 8.51 -12.07 15.03
CA TRP A 113 7.95 -11.53 16.27
C TRP A 113 8.20 -12.49 17.43
N ALA A 114 7.87 -12.11 18.66
CA ALA A 114 8.00 -12.98 19.82
C ALA A 114 6.73 -13.05 20.65
N TRP A 115 6.46 -14.22 21.23
CA TRP A 115 5.35 -14.45 22.13
C TRP A 115 5.58 -15.61 23.08
N TRP A 116 5.03 -15.47 24.28
CA TRP A 116 4.89 -16.54 25.25
C TRP A 116 3.63 -16.31 26.11
N PRO A 117 3.07 -17.38 26.71
CA PRO A 117 1.96 -17.24 27.65
C PRO A 117 2.32 -16.32 28.82
N GLY A 118 1.40 -15.41 29.17
CA GLY A 118 1.54 -14.56 30.35
C GLY A 118 2.40 -13.30 30.18
N MET A 119 2.78 -12.93 28.94
CA MET A 119 3.46 -11.66 28.68
C MET A 119 2.74 -10.46 29.31
N SER A 120 3.48 -9.68 30.08
CA SER A 120 3.07 -8.38 30.58
C SER A 120 2.90 -7.37 29.42
N THR A 121 2.20 -6.27 29.67
CA THR A 121 2.09 -5.18 28.68
C THR A 121 3.46 -4.63 28.28
N VAL A 122 4.41 -4.54 29.22
CA VAL A 122 5.75 -4.01 28.96
C VAL A 122 6.55 -4.97 28.08
N GLU A 123 6.49 -6.27 28.34
CA GLU A 123 7.12 -7.27 27.48
C GLU A 123 6.51 -7.22 26.07
N LEU A 124 5.18 -7.14 25.96
CA LEU A 124 4.49 -7.06 24.68
C LEU A 124 4.88 -5.80 23.88
N ALA A 125 4.91 -4.65 24.55
CA ALA A 125 5.35 -3.40 23.95
C ALA A 125 6.82 -3.47 23.51
N THR A 126 7.66 -4.11 24.31
CA THR A 126 9.10 -4.21 24.03
C THR A 126 9.39 -5.15 22.87
N VAL A 127 8.70 -6.29 22.75
CA VAL A 127 8.89 -7.17 21.57
C VAL A 127 8.38 -6.52 20.29
N ALA A 128 7.27 -5.77 20.35
CA ALA A 128 6.78 -5.00 19.20
C ALA A 128 7.79 -3.93 18.77
N ARG A 129 8.38 -3.22 19.75
CA ARG A 129 9.50 -2.31 19.51
C ARG A 129 10.67 -3.02 18.84
N ILE A 130 11.11 -4.18 19.35
CA ILE A 130 12.26 -4.92 18.80
C ILE A 130 12.01 -5.30 17.34
N ALA A 131 10.79 -5.77 17.01
CA ALA A 131 10.41 -6.12 15.64
C ALA A 131 10.50 -4.93 14.66
N GLU A 132 10.30 -3.70 15.14
CA GLU A 132 10.32 -2.46 14.35
C GLU A 132 11.74 -1.88 14.15
N ILE A 133 12.73 -2.28 14.96
CA ILE A 133 14.08 -1.67 14.96
C ILE A 133 14.72 -1.69 13.56
N LEU A 134 14.82 -2.87 12.95
CA LEU A 134 15.46 -3.01 11.64
C LEU A 134 14.61 -2.38 10.52
N PRO A 135 13.29 -2.59 10.42
CA PRO A 135 12.45 -1.93 9.42
C PRO A 135 12.56 -0.40 9.45
N VAL A 136 12.65 0.22 10.63
CA VAL A 136 12.88 1.67 10.77
C VAL A 136 14.32 2.06 10.40
N ALA A 137 15.31 1.27 10.82
CA ALA A 137 16.70 1.50 10.43
C ALA A 137 16.89 1.42 8.90
N LEU A 138 16.23 0.45 8.26
CA LEU A 138 16.18 0.30 6.81
C LEU A 138 15.56 1.55 6.16
N TRP A 139 14.39 1.98 6.63
CA TRP A 139 13.66 3.10 6.05
C TRP A 139 14.40 4.44 6.12
N TYR A 140 15.06 4.75 7.24
CA TYR A 140 15.67 6.07 7.45
C TYR A 140 17.18 6.13 7.21
N PHE A 141 17.86 4.98 7.14
CA PHE A 141 19.30 4.93 6.98
C PHE A 141 19.73 4.01 5.83
N PHE A 142 19.49 2.70 5.92
CA PHE A 142 20.12 1.76 4.99
C PHE A 142 19.63 1.90 3.55
N ASP A 143 18.33 2.16 3.34
CA ASP A 143 17.83 2.49 1.99
C ASP A 143 18.33 3.85 1.52
N GLU A 144 18.53 4.79 2.44
CA GLU A 144 18.86 6.17 2.09
C GLU A 144 20.35 6.35 1.77
N ALA A 145 21.19 5.40 2.18
CA ALA A 145 22.63 5.43 1.97
C ALA A 145 23.02 5.43 0.49
N ASP A 146 22.27 4.76 -0.39
CA ASP A 146 22.56 4.69 -1.82
C ASP A 146 21.34 4.94 -2.72
N ARG A 147 20.21 5.39 -2.18
CA ARG A 147 19.04 5.73 -2.99
C ARG A 147 19.30 6.91 -3.93
N ARG A 148 18.88 6.75 -5.19
CA ARG A 148 18.85 7.85 -6.18
C ARG A 148 17.69 8.80 -5.91
N ARG A 149 17.94 10.09 -6.11
CA ARG A 149 16.96 11.19 -5.97
C ARG A 149 16.99 12.03 -7.24
N CYS A 150 15.92 12.77 -7.51
CA CYS A 150 15.95 13.76 -8.58
C CYS A 150 16.91 14.91 -8.23
N GLU A 151 17.34 15.68 -9.23
CA GLU A 151 18.33 16.75 -9.08
C GLU A 151 17.94 17.79 -8.01
N LEU A 152 16.64 18.11 -7.90
CA LEU A 152 16.12 19.05 -6.90
C LEU A 152 16.27 18.55 -5.46
N HIS A 153 16.29 17.23 -5.27
CA HIS A 153 16.35 16.60 -3.95
C HIS A 153 17.66 15.84 -3.71
N ALA A 154 18.67 15.99 -4.58
CA ALA A 154 19.95 15.30 -4.45
C ALA A 154 20.68 15.62 -3.13
N TYR A 155 20.38 16.76 -2.52
CA TYR A 155 21.01 17.26 -1.29
C TYR A 155 20.10 17.22 -0.05
N VAL A 156 18.87 16.69 -0.19
CA VAL A 156 17.90 16.61 0.92
C VAL A 156 18.05 15.28 1.65
N ASP A 157 18.12 15.31 2.98
CA ASP A 157 18.21 14.09 3.79
C ASP A 157 16.90 13.28 3.78
N ALA A 158 16.97 12.05 4.31
CA ALA A 158 15.85 11.12 4.39
C ALA A 158 14.60 11.68 5.10
N TRP A 159 14.79 12.67 5.97
CA TRP A 159 13.78 13.17 6.89
C TRP A 159 13.10 14.45 6.39
N GLY A 160 13.79 15.24 5.56
CA GLY A 160 13.25 16.47 4.97
C GLY A 160 12.45 16.25 3.68
N ALA A 161 12.55 15.08 3.06
CA ALA A 161 11.89 14.81 1.78
C ALA A 161 10.48 14.22 1.98
N GLY A 162 9.46 15.02 1.68
CA GLY A 162 8.11 14.50 1.40
C GLY A 162 8.10 13.58 0.17
N PHE A 163 6.92 13.03 -0.16
CA PHE A 163 6.77 12.25 -1.39
C PHE A 163 7.10 13.11 -2.63
N CYS A 164 7.94 12.58 -3.51
CA CYS A 164 8.28 13.22 -4.78
C CYS A 164 8.26 12.17 -5.89
N ARG A 165 7.35 12.32 -6.86
CA ARG A 165 7.18 11.40 -7.99
C ARG A 165 8.48 11.24 -8.79
N ASP A 166 9.21 12.33 -8.99
CA ASP A 166 10.49 12.32 -9.72
C ASP A 166 11.60 11.57 -8.95
N CYS A 167 11.61 11.65 -7.61
CA CYS A 167 12.51 10.85 -6.78
C CYS A 167 12.18 9.36 -6.81
N GLU A 168 10.90 9.00 -6.75
CA GLU A 168 10.50 7.59 -6.82
C GLU A 168 10.83 6.99 -8.20
N ALA A 169 10.62 7.75 -9.29
CA ALA A 169 11.06 7.35 -10.63
C ALA A 169 12.59 7.20 -10.73
N ALA A 170 13.35 8.15 -10.19
CA ALA A 170 14.81 8.07 -10.17
C ALA A 170 15.31 6.85 -9.39
N ALA A 171 14.68 6.51 -8.27
CA ALA A 171 15.02 5.35 -7.46
C ALA A 171 14.82 4.02 -8.20
N LEU A 172 13.82 3.92 -9.09
CA LEU A 172 13.58 2.72 -9.91
C LEU A 172 14.69 2.44 -10.93
N THR A 173 15.60 3.38 -11.18
CA THR A 173 16.80 3.14 -12.02
C THR A 173 17.90 2.38 -11.29
N GLY A 174 17.70 2.05 -10.02
CA GLY A 174 18.64 1.30 -9.18
C GLY A 174 19.47 2.18 -8.24
N PRO A 175 20.37 1.58 -7.46
CA PRO A 175 21.17 2.31 -6.48
C PRO A 175 22.17 3.28 -7.14
N ARG A 176 22.64 4.26 -6.37
CA ARG A 176 23.82 5.04 -6.67
C ARG A 176 25.06 4.14 -6.64
N GLU A 177 26.07 4.51 -7.41
CA GLU A 177 27.34 3.78 -7.41
C GLU A 177 28.00 3.85 -6.03
N GLU A 178 28.06 5.04 -5.46
CA GLU A 178 28.59 5.30 -4.11
C GLU A 178 27.55 5.07 -3.00
N ILE A 179 28.02 4.53 -1.88
CA ILE A 179 27.25 4.35 -0.65
C ILE A 179 27.68 5.43 0.35
N ASP A 180 26.72 6.09 0.98
CA ASP A 180 27.00 6.99 2.10
C ASP A 180 27.30 6.19 3.37
N GLU A 181 28.59 5.96 3.62
CA GLU A 181 29.08 5.23 4.78
C GLU A 181 28.74 5.89 6.12
N ALA A 182 28.57 7.22 6.15
CA ALA A 182 28.19 7.92 7.37
C ALA A 182 26.73 7.62 7.75
N VAL A 183 25.84 7.56 6.76
CA VAL A 183 24.44 7.14 6.92
C VAL A 183 24.36 5.66 7.33
N MET A 184 25.14 4.78 6.70
CA MET A 184 25.22 3.35 7.09
C MET A 184 25.67 3.19 8.55
N ALA A 185 26.75 3.88 8.95
CA ALA A 185 27.24 3.85 10.31
C ALA A 185 26.23 4.42 11.33
N ALA A 186 25.46 5.46 10.94
CA ALA A 186 24.38 5.99 11.77
C ALA A 186 23.24 4.98 11.97
N GLY A 187 22.86 4.24 10.91
CA GLY A 187 21.86 3.18 10.99
C GLY A 187 22.27 2.05 11.96
N ARG A 188 23.53 1.61 11.91
CA ARG A 188 24.05 0.61 12.87
C ARG A 188 24.00 1.10 14.31
N ARG A 189 24.41 2.35 14.56
CA ARG A 189 24.34 2.95 15.90
C ARG A 189 22.89 3.08 16.38
N PHE A 190 21.95 3.38 15.49
CA PHE A 190 20.53 3.39 15.81
C PHE A 190 20.08 2.00 16.28
N VAL A 191 20.34 0.95 15.49
CA VAL A 191 19.97 -0.44 15.83
C VAL A 191 20.51 -0.84 17.20
N GLU A 192 21.81 -0.69 17.45
CA GLU A 192 22.41 -1.13 18.73
C GLU A 192 21.89 -0.32 19.92
N ARG A 193 21.66 0.99 19.76
CA ARG A 193 21.08 1.82 20.82
C ARG A 193 19.64 1.38 21.14
N GLU A 194 18.82 1.10 20.14
CA GLU A 194 17.45 0.63 20.34
C GLU A 194 17.41 -0.76 20.99
N LEU A 195 18.31 -1.68 20.59
CA LEU A 195 18.41 -3.01 21.20
C LEU A 195 18.84 -2.92 22.67
N ALA A 196 19.84 -2.10 22.99
CA ALA A 196 20.28 -1.90 24.37
C ALA A 196 19.17 -1.31 25.25
N ALA A 197 18.37 -0.39 24.72
CA ALA A 197 17.22 0.18 25.43
C ALA A 197 16.08 -0.83 25.59
N ALA A 198 15.85 -1.72 24.62
CA ALA A 198 14.90 -2.81 24.75
C ALA A 198 15.32 -3.84 25.81
N GLU A 199 16.62 -4.21 25.83
CA GLU A 199 17.20 -5.07 26.89
C GLU A 199 17.04 -4.42 28.27
N ALA A 200 17.32 -3.13 28.40
CA ALA A 200 17.11 -2.38 29.64
C ALA A 200 15.63 -2.33 30.06
N ALA A 201 14.70 -2.14 29.11
CA ALA A 201 13.27 -2.12 29.40
C ALA A 201 12.76 -3.47 29.94
N LEU A 202 13.23 -4.58 29.36
CA LEU A 202 12.91 -5.93 29.82
C LEU A 202 13.48 -6.18 31.22
N ALA A 203 14.73 -5.77 31.47
CA ALA A 203 15.39 -5.97 32.77
C ALA A 203 14.74 -5.14 33.89
N LEU A 204 14.32 -3.91 33.59
CA LEU A 204 13.68 -3.01 34.55
C LEU A 204 12.18 -3.27 34.73
N GLY A 205 11.54 -3.96 33.78
CA GLY A 205 10.08 -4.06 33.71
C GLY A 205 9.40 -2.71 33.46
N ALA A 206 10.09 -1.76 32.84
CA ALA A 206 9.63 -0.38 32.63
C ALA A 206 10.06 0.17 31.25
N PRO A 207 9.33 1.15 30.67
CA PRO A 207 9.74 1.78 29.41
C PRO A 207 11.14 2.40 29.50
N CYS A 208 11.92 2.24 28.42
CA CYS A 208 13.22 2.91 28.27
C CYS A 208 13.25 3.67 26.92
N PRO A 209 12.71 4.91 26.85
CA PRO A 209 12.55 5.63 25.60
C PRO A 209 13.91 6.12 25.05
N THR A 210 14.04 6.10 23.73
CA THR A 210 15.23 6.58 23.00
C THR A 210 14.81 7.44 21.81
N PRO A 211 14.14 8.58 22.05
CA PRO A 211 13.61 9.41 20.98
C PRO A 211 14.70 9.82 20.00
N PHE A 212 14.40 9.75 18.70
CA PHE A 212 15.29 10.14 17.63
C PHE A 212 14.53 10.93 16.58
N ARG A 213 14.80 12.24 16.51
CA ARG A 213 14.03 13.20 15.70
C ARG A 213 12.53 13.06 16.02
N SER A 214 11.72 12.64 15.06
CA SER A 214 10.27 12.45 15.20
C SER A 214 9.85 11.02 15.52
N VAL A 215 10.79 10.08 15.73
CA VAL A 215 10.51 8.66 15.96
C VAL A 215 10.84 8.29 17.40
N ASP A 216 9.93 7.57 18.05
CA ASP A 216 10.13 6.93 19.34
C ASP A 216 9.54 5.51 19.31
N LEU A 217 10.41 4.50 19.15
CA LEU A 217 9.97 3.12 19.06
C LEU A 217 9.44 2.56 20.38
N SER A 218 9.81 3.17 21.52
CA SER A 218 9.20 2.81 22.80
C SER A 218 7.73 3.22 22.81
N SER A 219 7.43 4.46 22.43
CA SER A 219 6.05 4.95 22.33
C SER A 219 5.24 4.13 21.32
N ASP A 220 5.78 3.86 20.14
CA ASP A 220 5.14 3.02 19.12
C ASP A 220 4.85 1.61 19.64
N GLY A 221 5.78 1.00 20.37
CA GLY A 221 5.59 -0.32 21.00
C GLY A 221 4.43 -0.33 21.99
N PHE A 222 4.28 0.71 22.82
CA PHE A 222 3.15 0.83 23.74
C PHE A 222 1.82 1.10 23.02
N ALA A 223 1.83 1.94 21.99
CA ALA A 223 0.65 2.19 21.17
C ALA A 223 0.17 0.90 20.49
N TRP A 224 1.11 0.08 20.01
CA TRP A 224 0.83 -1.24 19.43
C TRP A 224 0.31 -2.22 20.49
N ALA A 225 0.98 -2.34 21.64
CA ALA A 225 0.54 -3.23 22.73
C ALA A 225 -0.82 -2.84 23.30
N SER A 226 -1.14 -1.55 23.34
CA SER A 226 -2.48 -1.06 23.71
C SER A 226 -3.53 -1.43 22.67
N ALA A 227 -3.18 -1.41 21.38
CA ALA A 227 -4.11 -1.74 20.30
C ALA A 227 -4.39 -3.25 20.17
N HIS A 228 -3.40 -4.08 20.46
CA HIS A 228 -3.49 -5.54 20.25
C HIS A 228 -3.51 -6.36 21.55
N GLY A 229 -3.26 -5.75 22.70
CA GLY A 229 -3.17 -6.43 23.99
C GLY A 229 -4.34 -7.34 24.35
N PRO A 230 -5.62 -6.93 24.13
CA PRO A 230 -6.77 -7.79 24.39
C PRO A 230 -6.70 -9.10 23.58
N ARG A 231 -6.53 -9.02 22.25
CA ARG A 231 -6.32 -10.19 21.38
C ARG A 231 -5.17 -11.07 21.84
N TRP A 232 -4.07 -10.46 22.27
CA TRP A 232 -2.85 -11.20 22.64
C TRP A 232 -2.95 -11.97 23.96
N ARG A 233 -3.91 -11.61 24.81
CA ARG A 233 -4.21 -12.30 26.06
C ARG A 233 -5.37 -13.28 25.93
N ASP A 234 -6.03 -13.29 24.78
CA ASP A 234 -7.13 -14.20 24.50
C ASP A 234 -6.62 -15.66 24.42
N PRO A 235 -7.21 -16.60 25.17
CA PRO A 235 -6.79 -18.01 25.13
C PRO A 235 -6.97 -18.67 23.76
N GLY A 236 -8.00 -18.28 23.00
CA GLY A 236 -8.23 -18.78 21.65
C GLY A 236 -7.12 -18.34 20.69
N PHE A 237 -6.71 -17.06 20.78
CA PHE A 237 -5.55 -16.58 20.05
C PHE A 237 -4.25 -17.28 20.47
N GLY A 238 -4.02 -17.50 21.77
CA GLY A 238 -2.87 -18.28 22.26
C GLY A 238 -2.83 -19.70 21.70
N SER A 239 -3.96 -20.41 21.71
CA SER A 239 -4.12 -21.74 21.12
C SER A 239 -3.81 -21.74 19.61
N TRP A 240 -4.32 -20.73 18.88
CA TRP A 240 -4.00 -20.56 17.46
C TRP A 240 -2.50 -20.35 17.22
N ILE A 241 -1.85 -19.49 18.03
CA ILE A 241 -0.40 -19.25 17.93
C ILE A 241 0.36 -20.58 18.06
N GLU A 242 0.01 -21.41 19.04
CA GLU A 242 0.68 -22.69 19.29
C GLU A 242 0.51 -23.69 18.15
N ARG A 243 -0.66 -23.70 17.49
CA ARG A 243 -0.98 -24.62 16.38
C ARG A 243 -0.40 -24.17 15.04
N PHE A 244 -0.46 -22.87 14.74
CA PHE A 244 -0.17 -22.35 13.40
C PHE A 244 1.17 -21.60 13.31
N VAL A 245 1.73 -21.16 14.43
CA VAL A 245 2.97 -20.35 14.46
C VAL A 245 4.01 -20.98 15.39
N PRO A 246 4.54 -22.18 15.09
CA PRO A 246 5.54 -22.83 15.93
C PRO A 246 6.80 -21.97 16.08
N ALA A 247 7.55 -22.19 17.16
CA ALA A 247 8.79 -21.45 17.40
C ALA A 247 9.78 -21.71 16.25
N GLY A 248 10.48 -20.66 15.79
CA GLY A 248 11.38 -20.73 14.63
C GLY A 248 10.66 -20.69 13.27
N HIS A 249 9.34 -20.53 13.23
CA HIS A 249 8.56 -20.33 12.01
C HIS A 249 7.97 -18.91 12.01
N GLY A 250 8.84 -17.91 12.01
CA GLY A 250 8.43 -16.50 12.08
C GLY A 250 8.13 -15.98 13.49
N ARG A 251 8.05 -16.87 14.49
CA ARG A 251 7.87 -16.54 15.92
C ARG A 251 9.04 -17.02 16.78
N TRP A 252 9.44 -16.20 17.73
CA TRP A 252 10.38 -16.52 18.79
C TRP A 252 9.68 -16.74 20.14
N SER A 253 10.23 -17.65 20.95
CA SER A 253 9.72 -17.93 22.30
C SER A 253 10.34 -17.03 23.39
N SER A 254 11.25 -16.13 23.03
CA SER A 254 11.86 -15.17 23.97
C SER A 254 12.29 -13.89 23.26
N ALA A 255 12.33 -12.79 24.01
CA ALA A 255 12.86 -11.53 23.50
C ALA A 255 14.36 -11.62 23.16
N ALA A 256 15.14 -12.41 23.90
CA ALA A 256 16.57 -12.59 23.63
C ALA A 256 16.82 -13.22 22.24
N ALA A 257 16.01 -14.21 21.86
CA ALA A 257 16.09 -14.80 20.53
C ALA A 257 15.70 -13.81 19.42
N LEU A 258 14.66 -12.98 19.65
CA LEU A 258 14.26 -11.93 18.71
C LEU A 258 15.34 -10.85 18.56
N ILE A 259 15.97 -10.40 19.66
CA ILE A 259 17.10 -9.46 19.65
C ILE A 259 18.27 -10.03 18.84
N HIS A 260 18.62 -11.30 19.08
CA HIS A 260 19.64 -11.98 18.32
C HIS A 260 19.30 -12.00 16.82
N ARG A 261 18.04 -12.32 16.49
CA ARG A 261 17.58 -12.31 15.10
C ARG A 261 17.70 -10.93 14.46
N VAL A 262 17.35 -9.84 15.17
CA VAL A 262 17.54 -8.47 14.63
C VAL A 262 19.01 -8.23 14.26
N ARG A 263 19.95 -8.64 15.11
CA ARG A 263 21.39 -8.52 14.83
C ARG A 263 21.80 -9.35 13.61
N GLU A 264 21.35 -10.61 13.52
CA GLU A 264 21.62 -11.48 12.36
C GLU A 264 21.08 -10.90 11.06
N VAL A 265 19.82 -10.47 11.03
CA VAL A 265 19.20 -9.91 9.83
C VAL A 265 19.88 -8.59 9.46
N THR A 266 20.23 -7.75 10.45
CA THR A 266 21.00 -6.52 10.19
C THR A 266 22.34 -6.84 9.54
N ALA A 267 23.11 -7.78 10.08
CA ALA A 267 24.39 -8.19 9.48
C ALA A 267 24.20 -8.79 8.08
N ALA A 268 23.14 -9.58 7.87
CA ALA A 268 22.87 -10.17 6.56
C ALA A 268 22.47 -9.14 5.50
N VAL A 269 21.71 -8.11 5.90
CA VAL A 269 21.26 -7.01 5.03
C VAL A 269 22.39 -6.05 4.71
N VAL A 270 23.17 -5.67 5.72
CA VAL A 270 24.13 -4.57 5.63
C VAL A 270 25.55 -5.05 5.30
N ASP A 271 25.96 -6.21 5.83
CA ASP A 271 27.32 -6.77 5.65
C ASP A 271 27.37 -7.95 4.67
N GLY A 272 26.21 -8.39 4.16
CA GLY A 272 26.14 -9.57 3.29
C GLY A 272 26.38 -10.89 4.01
N ALA A 273 26.31 -10.92 5.35
CA ALA A 273 26.40 -12.15 6.13
C ALA A 273 25.34 -13.18 5.70
N SER A 274 25.61 -14.46 5.95
CA SER A 274 24.64 -15.53 5.72
C SER A 274 23.51 -15.45 6.75
N LEU A 275 22.27 -15.62 6.30
CA LEU A 275 21.09 -15.74 7.15
C LEU A 275 20.43 -17.09 6.87
N SER A 276 20.13 -17.84 7.93
CA SER A 276 19.28 -19.02 7.80
C SER A 276 17.86 -18.60 7.43
N ALA A 277 17.31 -19.27 6.42
CA ALA A 277 15.90 -19.15 6.07
C ALA A 277 15.02 -19.58 7.25
N TRP A 278 13.78 -19.09 7.26
CA TRP A 278 12.78 -19.63 8.16
C TRP A 278 12.53 -21.12 7.88
N ALA A 279 12.09 -21.85 8.90
CA ALA A 279 11.77 -23.28 8.75
C ALA A 279 10.48 -23.54 7.95
N GLY A 280 9.59 -22.53 7.84
CA GLY A 280 8.38 -22.59 7.03
C GLY A 280 8.56 -22.06 5.60
N GLY A 281 7.61 -22.40 4.73
CA GLY A 281 7.51 -21.91 3.35
C GLY A 281 6.24 -21.10 3.07
N THR A 282 6.03 -20.74 1.81
CA THR A 282 4.88 -19.95 1.35
C THR A 282 3.54 -20.53 1.80
N ASP A 283 3.35 -21.85 1.70
CA ASP A 283 2.10 -22.51 2.09
C ASP A 283 1.86 -22.42 3.60
N ASP A 284 2.91 -22.45 4.42
CA ASP A 284 2.81 -22.25 5.88
C ASP A 284 2.35 -20.83 6.21
N TRP A 285 2.84 -19.83 5.48
CA TRP A 285 2.47 -18.43 5.66
C TRP A 285 1.03 -18.15 5.19
N ILE A 286 0.60 -18.79 4.10
CA ILE A 286 -0.80 -18.75 3.65
C ILE A 286 -1.70 -19.39 4.71
N LEU A 287 -1.34 -20.58 5.22
CA LEU A 287 -2.12 -21.26 6.25
C LEU A 287 -2.23 -20.42 7.52
N GLN A 288 -1.13 -19.78 7.95
CA GLN A 288 -1.15 -18.84 9.06
C GLN A 288 -2.13 -17.68 8.81
N ASP A 289 -2.05 -17.01 7.67
CA ASP A 289 -2.91 -15.85 7.38
C ASP A 289 -4.40 -16.25 7.25
N VAL A 290 -4.70 -17.32 6.52
CA VAL A 290 -6.06 -17.85 6.32
C VAL A 290 -6.67 -18.35 7.63
N SER A 291 -5.93 -19.14 8.43
CA SER A 291 -6.42 -19.61 9.73
C SER A 291 -6.66 -18.47 10.71
N ALA A 292 -5.87 -17.39 10.67
CA ALA A 292 -6.11 -16.20 11.48
C ALA A 292 -7.43 -15.49 11.10
N ARG A 293 -7.87 -15.58 9.84
CA ARG A 293 -9.18 -15.06 9.40
C ARG A 293 -10.33 -15.90 9.95
N VAL A 294 -10.22 -17.23 9.85
CA VAL A 294 -11.22 -18.16 10.39
C VAL A 294 -11.31 -18.04 11.92
N LEU A 295 -10.18 -17.95 12.62
CA LEU A 295 -10.14 -17.71 14.06
C LEU A 295 -10.89 -16.42 14.44
N GLN A 296 -10.73 -15.36 13.65
CA GLN A 296 -11.41 -14.09 13.92
C GLN A 296 -12.94 -14.21 13.80
N VAL A 297 -13.43 -15.05 12.90
CA VAL A 297 -14.87 -15.37 12.81
C VAL A 297 -15.28 -16.27 13.99
N TRP A 298 -14.51 -17.31 14.27
CA TRP A 298 -14.75 -18.24 15.37
C TRP A 298 -14.88 -17.51 16.71
N ALA A 299 -14.02 -16.53 17.00
CA ALA A 299 -14.05 -15.77 18.24
C ALA A 299 -15.33 -14.91 18.45
N ASN A 300 -16.12 -14.71 17.40
CA ASN A 300 -17.44 -14.04 17.43
C ASN A 300 -18.61 -15.01 17.23
N THR A 301 -18.34 -16.31 17.16
CA THR A 301 -19.34 -17.34 16.88
C THR A 301 -19.56 -18.18 18.13
N GLU A 302 -20.80 -18.58 18.39
CA GLU A 302 -21.16 -19.44 19.52
C GLU A 302 -21.85 -20.73 19.05
N GLY A 303 -22.03 -21.68 19.97
CA GLY A 303 -22.79 -22.91 19.73
C GLY A 303 -22.12 -23.89 18.76
N GLU A 304 -22.95 -24.59 17.98
CA GLU A 304 -22.51 -25.64 17.05
C GLU A 304 -21.61 -25.09 15.93
N ALA A 305 -21.92 -23.90 15.40
CA ALA A 305 -21.10 -23.24 14.40
C ALA A 305 -19.66 -22.99 14.89
N ALA A 306 -19.49 -22.57 16.14
CA ALA A 306 -18.17 -22.37 16.73
C ALA A 306 -17.40 -23.69 16.89
N ALA A 307 -18.09 -24.77 17.25
CA ALA A 307 -17.48 -26.09 17.37
C ALA A 307 -16.98 -26.62 16.01
N GLU A 308 -17.75 -26.41 14.94
CA GLU A 308 -17.38 -26.81 13.58
C GLU A 308 -16.21 -25.98 13.04
N LEU A 309 -16.20 -24.66 13.28
CA LEU A 309 -15.05 -23.81 12.93
C LEU A 309 -13.78 -24.20 13.69
N GLU A 310 -13.89 -24.56 14.97
CA GLU A 310 -12.75 -25.06 15.77
C GLU A 310 -12.26 -26.41 15.22
N LEU A 311 -13.17 -27.32 14.86
CA LEU A 311 -12.81 -28.60 14.24
C LEU A 311 -12.06 -28.39 12.92
N ALA A 312 -12.53 -27.46 12.09
CA ALA A 312 -11.86 -27.07 10.85
C ALA A 312 -10.44 -26.54 11.11
N LEU A 313 -10.26 -25.65 12.09
CA LEU A 313 -8.95 -25.13 12.50
C LEU A 313 -8.03 -26.25 13.01
N VAL A 314 -8.52 -27.15 13.86
CA VAL A 314 -7.73 -28.28 14.37
C VAL A 314 -7.30 -29.20 13.24
N SER A 315 -8.21 -29.55 12.34
CA SER A 315 -7.92 -30.39 11.17
C SER A 315 -6.89 -29.73 10.25
N ALA A 316 -7.03 -28.44 9.97
CA ALA A 316 -6.11 -27.69 9.14
C ALA A 316 -4.71 -27.58 9.76
N ALA A 317 -4.61 -27.40 11.08
CA ALA A 317 -3.34 -27.40 11.78
C ALA A 317 -2.63 -28.77 11.70
N ALA A 318 -3.38 -29.86 11.87
CA ALA A 318 -2.85 -31.23 11.84
C ALA A 318 -2.39 -31.65 10.43
N ASN A 319 -3.15 -31.28 9.40
CA ASN A 319 -2.91 -31.70 8.02
C ASN A 319 -2.12 -30.68 7.20
N ARG A 320 -1.92 -29.46 7.72
CA ARG A 320 -1.32 -28.31 7.03
C ARG A 320 -2.02 -27.99 5.70
N ASP A 321 -3.35 -28.10 5.68
CA ASP A 321 -4.16 -28.02 4.45
C ASP A 321 -5.03 -26.75 4.43
N VAL A 322 -4.65 -25.80 3.58
CA VAL A 322 -5.38 -24.52 3.38
C VAL A 322 -6.70 -24.75 2.66
N ASP A 323 -6.71 -25.59 1.63
CA ASP A 323 -7.89 -25.79 0.79
C ASP A 323 -8.99 -26.50 1.57
N ALA A 324 -8.63 -27.47 2.42
CA ALA A 324 -9.58 -28.12 3.32
C ALA A 324 -10.17 -27.15 4.35
N LEU A 325 -9.37 -26.20 4.87
CA LEU A 325 -9.87 -25.16 5.78
C LEU A 325 -10.88 -24.24 5.09
N VAL A 326 -10.56 -23.80 3.86
CA VAL A 326 -11.45 -22.96 3.05
C VAL A 326 -12.75 -23.71 2.76
N ASP A 327 -12.68 -24.98 2.36
CA ASP A 327 -13.85 -25.81 2.09
C ASP A 327 -14.77 -25.97 3.29
N ALA A 328 -14.18 -26.29 4.44
CA ALA A 328 -14.93 -26.44 5.68
C ALA A 328 -15.65 -25.14 6.04
N TYR A 329 -15.00 -23.99 5.87
CA TYR A 329 -15.63 -22.70 6.09
C TYR A 329 -16.76 -22.41 5.08
N VAL A 330 -16.55 -22.66 3.78
CA VAL A 330 -17.58 -22.48 2.76
C VAL A 330 -18.80 -23.36 3.05
N LEU A 331 -18.58 -24.63 3.40
CA LEU A 331 -19.66 -25.53 3.78
C LEU A 331 -20.42 -25.00 5.00
N ALA A 332 -19.70 -24.51 6.01
CA ALA A 332 -20.31 -23.92 7.20
C ALA A 332 -21.19 -22.70 6.88
N THR A 333 -20.84 -21.89 5.88
CA THR A 333 -21.68 -20.75 5.46
C THR A 333 -23.02 -21.16 4.83
N HIS A 334 -23.20 -22.42 4.45
CA HIS A 334 -24.49 -22.94 3.98
C HIS A 334 -25.42 -23.38 5.12
N GLU A 335 -24.86 -23.71 6.28
CA GLU A 335 -25.60 -24.22 7.43
C GLU A 335 -25.84 -23.14 8.50
N TRP A 336 -24.92 -22.17 8.62
CA TRP A 336 -24.96 -21.12 9.63
C TRP A 336 -24.81 -19.71 9.02
N GLU A 337 -25.35 -18.72 9.72
CA GLU A 337 -25.18 -17.31 9.38
C GLU A 337 -23.77 -16.84 9.77
N LEU A 338 -22.82 -17.02 8.84
CA LEU A 338 -21.43 -16.61 8.97
C LEU A 338 -21.10 -15.52 7.93
N PRO A 339 -20.05 -14.71 8.15
CA PRO A 339 -19.55 -13.81 7.11
C PRO A 339 -19.25 -14.56 5.81
N ALA A 340 -19.58 -13.93 4.67
CA ALA A 340 -19.39 -14.55 3.36
C ALA A 340 -17.92 -14.96 3.15
N ALA A 341 -17.71 -16.13 2.54
CA ALA A 341 -16.37 -16.65 2.28
C ALA A 341 -15.50 -15.68 1.47
N ASP A 342 -16.09 -14.95 0.51
CA ASP A 342 -15.41 -13.92 -0.28
C ASP A 342 -14.86 -12.78 0.58
N ASP A 343 -15.55 -12.43 1.68
CA ASP A 343 -15.07 -11.42 2.62
C ASP A 343 -13.99 -11.99 3.56
N VAL A 344 -14.13 -13.23 4.02
CA VAL A 344 -13.16 -13.84 4.95
C VAL A 344 -11.84 -14.14 4.26
N PHE A 345 -11.90 -14.62 3.03
CA PHE A 345 -10.75 -15.09 2.26
C PHE A 345 -10.25 -14.08 1.24
N ALA A 346 -10.75 -12.85 1.23
CA ALA A 346 -10.11 -11.74 0.55
C ALA A 346 -8.84 -11.30 1.31
N VAL A 347 -7.77 -12.06 1.12
CA VAL A 347 -6.47 -11.90 1.79
C VAL A 347 -5.48 -11.07 0.99
N GLY A 348 -5.87 -10.51 -0.16
CA GLY A 348 -5.03 -9.65 -1.00
C GLY A 348 -4.08 -10.39 -1.94
N TYR A 349 -4.25 -11.70 -2.08
CA TYR A 349 -3.56 -12.57 -3.03
C TYR A 349 -4.48 -13.75 -3.35
N TRP A 350 -4.30 -14.36 -4.51
CA TRP A 350 -5.15 -15.48 -4.94
C TRP A 350 -4.89 -16.73 -4.10
N LEU A 351 -5.97 -17.36 -3.66
CA LEU A 351 -5.92 -18.73 -3.13
C LEU A 351 -6.04 -19.72 -4.29
N ALA A 352 -5.48 -20.92 -4.12
CA ALA A 352 -5.52 -21.96 -5.15
C ALA A 352 -6.95 -22.35 -5.53
N LYS A 353 -7.89 -22.24 -4.58
CA LYS A 353 -9.28 -22.66 -4.73
C LYS A 353 -10.27 -21.51 -4.95
N GLY A 354 -11.23 -21.76 -5.84
CA GLY A 354 -12.52 -21.06 -5.88
C GLY A 354 -12.52 -19.62 -6.42
N GLY A 355 -11.39 -19.11 -6.93
CA GLY A 355 -11.30 -17.69 -7.30
C GLY A 355 -11.41 -16.76 -6.09
N LEU A 356 -11.10 -17.28 -4.90
CA LEU A 356 -11.02 -16.50 -3.66
C LEU A 356 -9.65 -15.81 -3.56
N GLY A 357 -9.54 -14.83 -2.67
CA GLY A 357 -8.29 -14.11 -2.43
C GLY A 357 -8.38 -12.61 -2.56
N LEU A 358 -9.32 -12.12 -3.37
CA LEU A 358 -9.54 -10.69 -3.63
C LEU A 358 -10.97 -10.29 -3.26
N ARG A 359 -11.20 -8.98 -3.03
CA ARG A 359 -12.53 -8.43 -2.72
C ARG A 359 -13.06 -7.45 -3.78
N PRO A 360 -13.67 -7.94 -4.88
CA PRO A 360 -14.28 -7.07 -5.89
C PRO A 360 -15.33 -6.11 -5.33
N THR A 361 -16.08 -6.50 -4.30
CA THR A 361 -17.12 -5.69 -3.66
C THR A 361 -16.58 -4.44 -2.95
N ASP A 362 -15.39 -4.52 -2.34
CA ASP A 362 -14.71 -3.35 -1.76
C ASP A 362 -14.20 -2.42 -2.85
N LEU A 363 -13.71 -2.97 -3.96
CA LEU A 363 -13.23 -2.19 -5.11
C LEU A 363 -14.38 -1.46 -5.81
N GLU A 364 -15.59 -2.02 -5.80
CA GLU A 364 -16.79 -1.29 -6.21
C GLU A 364 -17.01 -0.03 -5.37
N SER A 365 -16.81 -0.12 -4.05
CA SER A 365 -16.89 1.06 -3.16
C SER A 365 -15.78 2.07 -3.47
N ALA A 366 -14.57 1.60 -3.77
CA ALA A 366 -13.47 2.44 -4.25
C ALA A 366 -13.84 3.20 -5.52
N ILE A 367 -14.42 2.52 -6.51
CA ILE A 367 -14.87 3.12 -7.79
C ILE A 367 -15.97 4.16 -7.54
N ARG A 368 -16.96 3.88 -6.67
CA ARG A 368 -18.00 4.86 -6.32
C ARG A 368 -17.43 6.12 -5.68
N SER A 369 -16.41 5.94 -4.84
CA SER A 369 -15.77 7.01 -4.10
C SER A 369 -14.87 7.86 -4.99
N ALA A 370 -14.14 7.23 -5.91
CA ALA A 370 -13.16 7.90 -6.77
C ALA A 370 -13.77 8.47 -8.06
N LEU A 371 -14.71 7.74 -8.68
CA LEU A 371 -15.32 8.06 -9.97
C LEU A 371 -16.86 8.12 -9.85
N PRO A 372 -17.41 9.00 -9.00
CA PRO A 372 -18.83 8.97 -8.64
C PRO A 372 -19.78 9.15 -9.83
N ARG A 373 -19.39 9.86 -10.89
CA ARG A 373 -20.23 10.05 -12.09
C ARG A 373 -20.18 8.80 -12.95
N SER A 374 -18.99 8.28 -13.24
CA SER A 374 -18.79 7.04 -13.99
C SER A 374 -19.47 5.87 -13.32
N ALA A 375 -19.34 5.75 -11.98
CA ALA A 375 -19.98 4.69 -11.19
C ALA A 375 -21.51 4.70 -11.29
N ARG A 376 -22.14 5.89 -11.43
CA ARG A 376 -23.58 6.01 -11.68
C ARG A 376 -23.96 5.55 -13.08
N HIS A 377 -23.17 5.91 -14.10
CA HIS A 377 -23.42 5.51 -15.49
C HIS A 377 -23.17 4.02 -15.76
N LEU A 378 -22.20 3.41 -15.07
CA LEU A 378 -21.96 1.97 -15.13
C LEU A 378 -23.17 1.17 -14.60
N GLY A 379 -23.92 1.73 -13.65
CA GLY A 379 -25.14 1.10 -13.10
C GLY A 379 -24.87 -0.33 -12.61
N LYS A 380 -25.61 -1.31 -13.18
CA LYS A 380 -25.43 -2.74 -12.88
C LYS A 380 -24.11 -3.33 -13.40
N GLY A 381 -23.47 -2.70 -14.40
CA GLY A 381 -22.19 -3.14 -14.95
C GLY A 381 -20.99 -2.84 -14.05
N ARG A 382 -21.19 -2.09 -12.95
CA ARG A 382 -20.12 -1.69 -12.04
C ARG A 382 -19.45 -2.87 -11.33
N ALA A 383 -20.21 -3.88 -10.92
CA ALA A 383 -19.65 -5.07 -10.27
C ALA A 383 -18.70 -5.83 -11.22
N ALA A 384 -19.13 -6.06 -12.47
CA ALA A 384 -18.28 -6.69 -13.50
C ALA A 384 -17.04 -5.84 -13.84
N PHE A 385 -17.16 -4.51 -13.80
CA PHE A 385 -16.03 -3.60 -13.97
C PHE A 385 -15.03 -3.70 -12.80
N ALA A 386 -15.52 -3.77 -11.56
CA ALA A 386 -14.69 -3.97 -10.38
C ALA A 386 -13.98 -5.34 -10.37
N GLU A 387 -14.66 -6.39 -10.81
CA GLU A 387 -14.10 -7.74 -10.95
C GLU A 387 -13.03 -7.81 -12.05
N ALA A 388 -13.30 -7.19 -13.20
CA ALA A 388 -12.32 -7.07 -14.28
C ALA A 388 -11.07 -6.30 -13.82
N PHE A 389 -11.25 -5.21 -13.08
CA PHE A 389 -10.16 -4.50 -12.43
C PHE A 389 -9.42 -5.40 -11.44
N ALA A 390 -10.11 -6.06 -10.50
CA ALA A 390 -9.49 -6.92 -9.49
C ALA A 390 -8.60 -8.00 -10.12
N THR A 391 -9.07 -8.58 -11.22
CA THR A 391 -8.36 -9.66 -11.94
C THR A 391 -7.15 -9.14 -12.72
N GLY A 392 -7.27 -7.94 -13.31
CA GLY A 392 -6.28 -7.31 -14.18
C GLY A 392 -5.38 -6.28 -13.51
N ASP A 393 -5.61 -5.94 -12.24
CA ASP A 393 -4.83 -4.95 -11.50
C ASP A 393 -3.38 -5.43 -11.40
N ARG A 394 -2.47 -4.59 -11.87
CA ARG A 394 -1.04 -4.82 -11.75
C ARG A 394 -0.59 -4.23 -10.43
N TRP A 395 0.27 -4.94 -9.73
CA TRP A 395 0.86 -4.43 -8.51
C TRP A 395 1.86 -3.33 -8.89
N GLN A 396 1.48 -2.07 -8.69
CA GLN A 396 2.33 -0.92 -9.01
C GLN A 396 2.03 0.25 -8.07
N ARG A 397 3.02 1.09 -7.78
CA ARG A 397 2.90 2.25 -6.87
C ARG A 397 2.29 3.43 -7.58
N LEU A 398 1.08 3.22 -8.08
CA LEU A 398 0.24 4.24 -8.67
C LEU A 398 -1.04 4.37 -7.85
N PRO A 399 -1.62 5.58 -7.78
CA PRO A 399 -2.94 5.77 -7.18
C PRO A 399 -3.97 4.83 -7.81
N PHE A 400 -4.93 4.37 -7.00
CA PHE A 400 -5.99 3.44 -7.41
C PHE A 400 -6.64 3.83 -8.75
N VAL A 401 -7.01 5.10 -8.91
CA VAL A 401 -7.65 5.62 -10.13
C VAL A 401 -6.79 5.48 -11.39
N ARG A 402 -5.47 5.59 -11.27
CA ARG A 402 -4.53 5.42 -12.39
C ARG A 402 -4.45 3.97 -12.81
N ARG A 403 -4.28 3.06 -11.84
CA ARG A 403 -4.28 1.62 -12.12
C ARG A 403 -5.59 1.16 -12.74
N LEU A 404 -6.71 1.69 -12.23
CA LEU A 404 -8.04 1.42 -12.77
C LEU A 404 -8.15 1.79 -14.26
N SER A 405 -7.58 2.94 -14.65
CA SER A 405 -7.56 3.39 -16.04
C SER A 405 -6.68 2.54 -16.95
N GLU A 406 -5.66 1.87 -16.42
CA GLU A 406 -4.75 1.00 -17.17
C GLU A 406 -5.26 -0.44 -17.29
N ALA A 407 -5.88 -0.95 -16.23
CA ALA A 407 -6.28 -2.34 -16.11
C ALA A 407 -7.58 -2.67 -16.84
N VAL A 408 -8.46 -1.68 -17.08
CA VAL A 408 -9.68 -1.90 -17.87
C VAL A 408 -9.47 -1.37 -19.28
N PRO A 409 -9.73 -2.18 -20.34
CA PRO A 409 -9.66 -1.70 -21.71
C PRO A 409 -10.44 -0.39 -21.88
N ALA A 410 -9.98 0.48 -22.78
CA ALA A 410 -10.66 1.73 -23.08
C ALA A 410 -12.15 1.46 -23.33
N ILE A 411 -13.01 1.76 -22.36
CA ILE A 411 -14.45 1.64 -22.50
C ILE A 411 -14.82 2.62 -23.60
N PRO A 412 -15.25 2.15 -24.78
CA PRO A 412 -15.41 3.05 -25.91
C PRO A 412 -16.55 4.03 -25.64
N GLY A 413 -16.46 5.19 -26.27
CA GLY A 413 -17.52 6.20 -26.25
C GLY A 413 -17.54 7.06 -24.97
N PRO A 414 -18.70 7.68 -24.67
CA PRO A 414 -18.79 8.72 -23.65
C PRO A 414 -18.43 8.27 -22.23
N ILE A 415 -18.65 7.00 -21.87
CA ILE A 415 -18.33 6.50 -20.53
C ILE A 415 -16.82 6.44 -20.32
N GLY A 416 -16.03 5.97 -21.29
CA GLY A 416 -14.57 5.96 -21.16
C GLY A 416 -13.98 7.36 -21.09
N ALA A 417 -14.51 8.30 -21.88
CA ALA A 417 -14.13 9.71 -21.80
C ALA A 417 -14.43 10.30 -20.41
N LEU A 418 -15.57 9.96 -19.81
CA LEU A 418 -15.91 10.39 -18.46
C LEU A 418 -14.98 9.79 -17.41
N ILE A 419 -14.66 8.49 -17.52
CA ILE A 419 -13.70 7.81 -16.64
C ILE A 419 -12.33 8.49 -16.73
N ALA A 420 -11.82 8.73 -17.94
CA ALA A 420 -10.54 9.40 -18.14
C ALA A 420 -10.51 10.79 -17.48
N LEU A 421 -11.58 11.57 -17.61
CA LEU A 421 -11.71 12.87 -16.94
C LEU A 421 -11.72 12.73 -15.41
N GLU A 422 -12.55 11.85 -14.84
CA GLU A 422 -12.62 11.69 -13.38
C GLU A 422 -11.30 11.14 -12.79
N VAL A 423 -10.59 10.28 -13.52
CA VAL A 423 -9.26 9.80 -13.14
C VAL A 423 -8.25 10.95 -13.10
N ALA A 424 -8.22 11.79 -14.14
CA ALA A 424 -7.33 12.95 -14.19
C ALA A 424 -7.65 13.97 -13.08
N LEU A 425 -8.93 14.15 -12.74
CA LEU A 425 -9.37 15.01 -11.64
C LEU A 425 -9.03 14.44 -10.25
N ALA A 426 -9.06 13.12 -10.09
CA ALA A 426 -8.78 12.46 -8.81
C ALA A 426 -7.28 12.39 -8.47
N ASP A 427 -6.41 12.36 -9.48
CA ASP A 427 -4.95 12.38 -9.32
C ASP A 427 -4.32 13.39 -10.31
N PRO A 428 -4.56 14.71 -10.19
CA PRO A 428 -4.04 15.67 -11.14
C PRO A 428 -2.49 15.66 -11.17
N PRO A 429 -1.87 16.09 -12.27
CA PRO A 429 -0.42 16.27 -12.31
C PRO A 429 0.02 17.23 -11.19
N PRO A 430 1.21 17.03 -10.58
CA PRO A 430 1.67 17.88 -9.50
C PRO A 430 1.74 19.35 -9.95
N VAL A 431 1.39 20.25 -9.04
CA VAL A 431 1.45 21.69 -9.28
C VAL A 431 2.81 22.13 -9.86
N ASP A 432 2.78 22.89 -10.96
CA ASP A 432 3.95 23.59 -11.48
C ASP A 432 4.05 24.95 -10.78
N LEU A 433 4.79 25.00 -9.66
CA LEU A 433 4.94 26.22 -8.86
C LEU A 433 5.57 27.38 -9.64
N VAL A 434 6.41 27.09 -10.63
CA VAL A 434 6.96 28.13 -11.52
C VAL A 434 5.86 28.67 -12.40
N ALA A 435 5.02 27.81 -12.99
CA ALA A 435 3.85 28.23 -13.76
C ALA A 435 2.95 29.16 -12.95
N LEU A 436 2.57 28.73 -11.74
CA LEU A 436 1.66 29.48 -10.88
C LEU A 436 2.26 30.79 -10.38
N THR A 437 3.55 30.82 -10.05
CA THR A 437 4.21 32.03 -9.56
C THR A 437 4.33 33.08 -10.66
N LEU A 438 4.52 32.65 -11.90
CA LEU A 438 4.63 33.54 -13.06
C LEU A 438 3.27 33.92 -13.66
N ALA A 439 2.18 33.26 -13.25
CA ALA A 439 0.84 33.52 -13.75
C ALA A 439 0.47 35.02 -13.66
N GLY A 440 0.04 35.60 -14.77
CA GLY A 440 -0.37 37.02 -14.87
C GLY A 440 0.77 38.04 -14.96
N SER A 441 2.04 37.63 -14.89
CA SER A 441 3.20 38.52 -14.95
C SER A 441 4.01 38.41 -16.24
N VAL A 442 3.54 37.62 -17.22
CA VAL A 442 4.29 37.30 -18.43
C VAL A 442 3.48 37.59 -19.69
N ASP A 443 4.19 37.96 -20.74
CA ASP A 443 3.63 38.26 -22.07
C ASP A 443 3.02 36.99 -22.70
N PRO A 444 1.71 36.95 -22.99
CA PRO A 444 1.05 35.81 -23.62
C PRO A 444 1.47 35.59 -25.09
N GLU A 445 2.19 36.55 -25.68
CA GLU A 445 2.78 36.43 -27.02
C GLU A 445 4.24 35.93 -26.98
N GLY A 446 4.83 35.82 -25.80
CA GLY A 446 6.18 35.30 -25.59
C GLY A 446 6.31 33.79 -25.85
N PRO A 447 7.54 33.25 -25.79
CA PRO A 447 7.76 31.80 -25.91
C PRO A 447 7.01 31.07 -24.79
N LEU A 448 6.27 30.01 -25.14
CA LEU A 448 5.50 29.21 -24.20
C LEU A 448 6.07 27.80 -24.10
N ARG A 449 6.00 27.21 -22.91
CA ARG A 449 6.12 25.77 -22.69
C ARG A 449 4.85 25.22 -22.08
N LEU A 450 4.64 23.91 -22.20
CA LEU A 450 3.59 23.21 -21.48
C LEU A 450 3.92 23.19 -19.97
N GLY A 451 2.93 23.47 -19.14
CA GLY A 451 3.00 23.25 -17.70
C GLY A 451 2.89 21.76 -17.35
N ARG A 452 2.77 21.45 -16.06
CA ARG A 452 2.40 20.10 -15.61
C ARG A 452 0.88 19.95 -15.76
N VAL A 453 0.45 19.53 -16.95
CA VAL A 453 -0.96 19.37 -17.33
C VAL A 453 -1.20 17.99 -17.93
N GLU A 454 -2.40 17.46 -17.71
CA GLU A 454 -2.91 16.30 -18.40
C GLU A 454 -4.05 16.71 -19.33
N VAL A 455 -3.99 16.31 -20.59
CA VAL A 455 -5.06 16.60 -21.56
C VAL A 455 -5.84 15.33 -21.85
N VAL A 456 -7.14 15.36 -21.57
CA VAL A 456 -8.05 14.22 -21.74
C VAL A 456 -9.24 14.58 -22.64
N GLN A 457 -9.89 13.57 -23.20
CA GLN A 457 -11.17 13.74 -23.87
C GLN A 457 -12.30 13.58 -22.85
N ALA A 458 -13.21 14.53 -22.80
CA ALA A 458 -14.40 14.50 -21.95
C ALA A 458 -15.68 14.53 -22.78
N PRO A 459 -16.80 13.96 -22.32
CA PRO A 459 -18.09 14.15 -22.97
C PRO A 459 -18.49 15.63 -22.96
N MET A 460 -19.08 16.13 -24.05
CA MET A 460 -19.60 17.51 -24.05
C MET A 460 -20.64 17.72 -22.95
N GLY A 461 -20.56 18.85 -22.24
CA GLY A 461 -21.44 19.19 -21.12
C GLY A 461 -21.11 18.45 -19.82
N TRP A 462 -19.86 18.02 -19.64
CA TRP A 462 -19.38 17.39 -18.41
C TRP A 462 -19.47 18.31 -17.18
N ASP A 463 -19.43 19.64 -17.36
CA ASP A 463 -19.46 20.67 -16.33
C ASP A 463 -20.88 21.01 -15.84
N ARG A 464 -21.88 20.91 -16.74
CA ARG A 464 -23.28 21.27 -16.49
C ARG A 464 -24.07 20.08 -15.97
N THR A 465 -24.20 20.01 -14.65
CA THR A 465 -25.24 19.24 -13.93
C THR A 465 -25.58 17.86 -14.54
N LEU A 466 -24.60 16.95 -14.57
CA LEU A 466 -24.88 15.51 -14.67
C LEU A 466 -25.46 14.99 -13.33
N GLY A 467 -26.62 15.52 -12.97
CA GLY A 467 -27.53 15.02 -11.94
C GLY A 467 -28.34 13.81 -12.43
N GLY A 468 -27.69 12.89 -13.17
CA GLY A 468 -28.33 11.65 -13.66
C GLY A 468 -28.92 11.71 -15.07
N GLY A 469 -28.71 12.77 -15.86
CA GLY A 469 -29.08 12.79 -17.28
C GLY A 469 -28.28 11.77 -18.11
N ALA A 470 -28.87 11.23 -19.17
CA ALA A 470 -28.17 10.31 -20.08
C ALA A 470 -26.92 10.97 -20.67
N LEU A 471 -25.79 10.25 -20.71
CA LEU A 471 -24.61 10.65 -21.48
C LEU A 471 -24.98 10.66 -22.96
N THR A 472 -25.51 11.78 -23.46
CA THR A 472 -25.85 11.90 -24.88
C THR A 472 -24.55 11.98 -25.68
N ALA A 473 -24.45 11.21 -26.76
CA ALA A 473 -23.31 11.15 -27.67
C ALA A 473 -23.15 12.43 -28.51
N ARG A 474 -23.29 13.62 -27.92
CA ARG A 474 -23.18 14.90 -28.63
C ARG A 474 -21.75 15.18 -29.11
N GLY A 475 -20.76 14.41 -28.65
CA GLY A 475 -19.34 14.56 -29.00
C GLY A 475 -18.46 14.54 -27.76
N THR A 476 -17.15 14.66 -27.97
CA THR A 476 -16.15 14.90 -26.91
C THR A 476 -15.49 16.26 -27.10
N VAL A 477 -15.03 16.85 -26.00
CA VAL A 477 -14.17 18.04 -25.96
C VAL A 477 -12.85 17.68 -25.30
N ALA A 478 -11.79 18.37 -25.69
CA ALA A 478 -10.51 18.26 -25.00
C ALA A 478 -10.57 19.09 -23.71
N VAL A 479 -10.06 18.52 -22.62
CA VAL A 479 -10.01 19.18 -21.30
C VAL A 479 -8.59 19.08 -20.77
N ALA A 480 -8.03 20.22 -20.39
CA ALA A 480 -6.80 20.28 -19.60
C ALA A 480 -7.13 20.14 -18.12
N VAL A 481 -6.45 19.23 -17.43
CA VAL A 481 -6.52 19.06 -15.98
C VAL A 481 -5.19 19.45 -15.36
N VAL A 482 -5.25 20.38 -14.41
CA VAL A 482 -4.11 20.94 -13.67
C VAL A 482 -4.39 20.92 -12.17
N GLN A 483 -3.34 20.99 -11.37
CA GLN A 483 -3.46 21.18 -9.92
C GLN A 483 -3.28 22.66 -9.56
N GLY A 484 -4.25 23.23 -8.86
CA GLY A 484 -4.20 24.59 -8.32
C GLY A 484 -3.21 24.74 -7.16
N ALA A 485 -2.96 25.99 -6.75
CA ALA A 485 -2.07 26.32 -5.63
C ALA A 485 -2.51 25.70 -4.29
N ASP A 486 -3.82 25.50 -4.13
CA ASP A 486 -4.45 24.87 -2.96
C ASP A 486 -4.45 23.33 -3.03
N GLY A 487 -3.89 22.75 -4.11
CA GLY A 487 -3.86 21.33 -4.36
C GLY A 487 -5.13 20.78 -5.03
N ALA A 488 -6.16 21.59 -5.27
CA ALA A 488 -7.38 21.15 -5.92
C ALA A 488 -7.18 20.94 -7.42
N ALA A 489 -7.83 19.92 -7.99
CA ALA A 489 -7.84 19.72 -9.43
C ALA A 489 -8.76 20.75 -10.13
N VAL A 490 -8.27 21.34 -11.21
CA VAL A 490 -9.01 22.28 -12.06
C VAL A 490 -9.06 21.71 -13.47
N ALA A 491 -10.26 21.67 -14.06
CA ALA A 491 -10.48 21.21 -15.42
C ALA A 491 -10.92 22.39 -16.31
N ILE A 492 -10.29 22.52 -17.47
CA ILE A 492 -10.45 23.64 -18.39
C ILE A 492 -10.73 23.08 -19.78
N GLU A 493 -11.89 23.43 -20.34
CA GLU A 493 -12.21 23.08 -21.73
C GLU A 493 -11.27 23.80 -22.70
N LEU A 494 -10.72 23.06 -23.66
CA LEU A 494 -9.79 23.55 -24.66
C LEU A 494 -10.48 23.70 -26.00
N SER A 495 -10.19 24.78 -26.73
CA SER A 495 -10.48 24.82 -28.16
C SER A 495 -9.69 23.72 -28.89
N ALA A 496 -10.14 23.34 -30.09
CA ALA A 496 -9.41 22.35 -30.91
C ALA A 496 -7.96 22.80 -31.20
N ALA A 497 -7.75 24.11 -31.39
CA ALA A 497 -6.42 24.68 -31.62
C ALA A 497 -5.54 24.61 -30.35
N ALA A 498 -6.09 24.90 -29.17
CA ALA A 498 -5.38 24.79 -27.91
C ALA A 498 -5.02 23.33 -27.58
N ALA A 499 -5.97 22.41 -27.77
CA ALA A 499 -5.75 20.98 -27.57
C ALA A 499 -4.63 20.44 -28.48
N GLN A 500 -4.67 20.77 -29.78
CA GLN A 500 -3.62 20.37 -30.72
C GLN A 500 -2.26 20.97 -30.32
N THR A 501 -2.24 22.23 -29.87
CA THR A 501 -1.02 22.88 -29.40
C THR A 501 -0.44 22.17 -28.17
N CYS A 502 -1.26 21.78 -27.19
CA CYS A 502 -0.80 21.01 -26.04
C CYS A 502 -0.18 19.66 -26.43
N VAL A 503 -0.80 18.94 -27.39
CA VAL A 503 -0.25 17.69 -27.92
C VAL A 503 1.09 17.91 -28.62
N THR A 504 1.18 18.95 -29.45
CA THR A 504 2.43 19.34 -30.12
C THR A 504 3.52 19.70 -29.11
N MET A 505 3.20 20.46 -28.07
CA MET A 505 4.17 20.83 -27.02
C MET A 505 4.61 19.63 -26.18
N ALA A 506 3.71 18.70 -25.88
CA ALA A 506 4.05 17.47 -25.16
C ALA A 506 5.06 16.60 -25.93
N SER A 507 5.14 16.74 -27.26
CA SER A 507 6.15 16.09 -28.10
C SER A 507 7.50 16.83 -28.18
N GLY A 508 7.65 17.94 -27.45
CA GLY A 508 8.89 18.73 -27.37
C GLY A 508 8.97 19.91 -28.33
N SER A 509 7.91 20.22 -29.08
CA SER A 509 7.85 21.41 -29.93
C SER A 509 7.51 22.66 -29.12
N SER A 510 8.10 23.82 -29.48
CA SER A 510 7.75 25.13 -28.92
C SER A 510 6.75 25.90 -29.80
N GLU A 511 6.24 25.29 -30.87
CA GLU A 511 5.29 25.95 -31.77
C GLU A 511 3.92 26.11 -31.10
N VAL A 512 3.48 27.36 -30.97
CA VAL A 512 2.13 27.70 -30.53
C VAL A 512 1.26 27.81 -31.78
N GLY A 513 0.21 27.00 -31.88
CA GLY A 513 -0.75 27.11 -32.98
C GLY A 513 -1.52 28.45 -32.98
N ASN A 514 -2.51 28.55 -33.86
CA ASN A 514 -3.40 29.72 -33.97
C ASN A 514 -4.43 29.79 -32.81
N VAL A 515 -3.95 29.76 -31.57
CA VAL A 515 -4.75 29.91 -30.36
C VAL A 515 -4.94 31.39 -30.06
N PRO A 516 -6.18 31.89 -29.90
CA PRO A 516 -6.44 33.31 -29.60
C PRO A 516 -5.71 33.80 -28.36
N VAL A 517 -5.21 35.04 -28.37
CA VAL A 517 -4.43 35.62 -27.25
C VAL A 517 -5.19 35.58 -25.92
N GLU A 518 -6.50 35.79 -25.93
CA GLU A 518 -7.34 35.70 -24.73
C GLU A 518 -7.36 34.27 -24.15
N GLU A 519 -7.46 33.25 -25.00
CA GLU A 519 -7.39 31.85 -24.58
C GLU A 519 -5.98 31.51 -24.07
N ARG A 520 -4.92 32.04 -24.70
CA ARG A 520 -3.54 31.91 -24.20
C ARG A 520 -3.41 32.48 -22.79
N ALA A 521 -3.90 33.70 -22.57
CA ALA A 521 -3.84 34.36 -21.27
C ALA A 521 -4.57 33.56 -20.19
N ALA A 522 -5.75 33.00 -20.51
CA ALA A 522 -6.50 32.14 -19.60
C ALA A 522 -5.74 30.84 -19.26
N LEU A 523 -5.14 30.19 -20.27
CA LEU A 523 -4.36 28.97 -20.08
C LEU A 523 -3.07 29.20 -19.28
N ILE A 524 -2.43 30.36 -19.45
CA ILE A 524 -1.29 30.77 -18.62
C ILE A 524 -1.73 31.04 -17.19
N ALA A 525 -2.83 31.78 -16.99
CA ALA A 525 -3.35 32.09 -15.66
C ALA A 525 -3.72 30.82 -14.87
N ALA A 526 -4.16 29.78 -15.57
CA ALA A 526 -4.48 28.49 -14.98
C ALA A 526 -3.28 27.53 -14.85
N GLY A 527 -2.09 27.91 -15.30
CA GLY A 527 -0.88 27.08 -15.24
C GLY A 527 -0.83 25.93 -16.25
N VAL A 528 -1.72 25.92 -17.26
CA VAL A 528 -1.66 24.97 -18.38
C VAL A 528 -0.45 25.26 -19.25
N TRP A 529 -0.18 26.53 -19.52
CA TRP A 529 1.02 27.01 -20.20
C TRP A 529 1.88 27.87 -19.29
N VAL A 530 3.18 27.81 -19.52
CA VAL A 530 4.16 28.62 -18.79
C VAL A 530 4.91 29.45 -19.79
N ALA A 531 4.85 30.76 -19.63
CA ALA A 531 5.67 31.64 -20.43
C ALA A 531 7.14 31.46 -20.04
N GLY A 532 7.98 31.24 -21.03
CA GLY A 532 9.41 31.19 -20.88
C GLY A 532 9.94 32.56 -20.49
N LEU A 533 10.88 32.59 -19.55
CA LEU A 533 11.72 33.75 -19.37
C LEU A 533 12.49 33.92 -20.68
N ALA A 534 12.31 35.04 -21.37
CA ALA A 534 13.20 35.43 -22.45
C ALA A 534 14.63 35.39 -21.89
N ARG A 535 15.49 34.55 -22.49
CA ARG A 535 16.89 34.44 -22.07
C ARG A 535 17.65 35.73 -22.34
#